data_AF-A0A2V9SD75-F1
#
_entry.id   AF-A0A2V9SD75-F1
#
_cell.length_a   1.000
_cell.length_b   1.000
_cell.length_c   1.000
_cell.angle_alpha   90.00
_cell.angle_beta   90.00
_cell.angle_gamma   90.00
#
_symmetry.space_group_name_H-M   'P 1'
#
loop_
_entity.id
_entity.type
_entity.pdbx_description
1 polymer ?
#
loop_
_entity_poly.entity_id
_entity_poly.type
_entity_poly.pdbx_seq_one_letter_code
_entity_poly.pdbx_strand_id
1 'polypeptide(L)' 'EGLDRIFQEAGFEWRESGCSMCLGMNPDILQPGERCASTSNRNFEGRQGRGGRTHLVSPMMAAAAAIAGHFTDIRNWRFN' A
#
# COMPACT_ATOMS: atom_id res chain seq x y z
N GLU A 1 8.27 10.38 -17.90
CA GLU A 1 7.15 9.41 -18.05
C GLU A 1 5.81 9.92 -17.53
N GLY A 2 5.77 10.89 -16.59
CA GLY A 2 4.50 11.52 -16.15
C GLY A 2 3.68 10.68 -15.17
N LEU A 3 4.28 9.63 -14.61
CA LEU A 3 3.64 8.74 -13.64
C LEU A 3 3.22 9.49 -12.37
N ASP A 4 4.02 10.45 -11.92
CA ASP A 4 3.74 11.30 -10.76
C ASP A 4 2.38 12.00 -10.89
N ARG A 5 2.05 12.51 -12.07
CA ARG A 5 0.76 13.15 -12.36
C ARG A 5 -0.37 12.14 -12.33
N ILE A 6 -0.19 10.97 -12.93
CA ILE A 6 -1.20 9.89 -12.94
C ILE A 6 -1.55 9.48 -11.49
N PHE A 7 -0.55 9.31 -10.62
CA PHE A 7 -0.79 8.97 -9.23
C PHE A 7 -1.49 10.10 -8.46
N GLN A 8 -1.05 11.35 -8.63
CA GLN A 8 -1.68 12.50 -7.97
C GLN A 8 -3.13 12.71 -8.42
N GLU A 9 -3.41 12.60 -9.73
CA GLU A 9 -4.77 12.70 -10.29
C GLU A 9 -5.69 11.58 -9.79
N ALA A 10 -5.14 10.39 -9.52
CA ALA A 10 -5.86 9.28 -8.90
C ALA A 10 -6.05 9.43 -7.37
N GLY A 11 -5.57 10.54 -6.77
CA GLY A 11 -5.71 10.83 -5.35
C GLY A 11 -4.63 10.21 -4.46
N PHE A 12 -3.54 9.68 -5.03
CA PHE A 12 -2.40 9.21 -4.25
C PHE A 12 -1.57 10.39 -3.75
N GLU A 13 -1.00 10.21 -2.56
CA GLU A 13 0.01 11.14 -2.03
C GLU A 13 1.38 10.81 -2.62
N TRP A 14 1.87 11.68 -3.52
CA TRP A 14 3.21 11.56 -4.07
C TRP A 14 4.23 12.19 -3.12
N ARG A 15 5.14 11.36 -2.60
CA ARG A 15 6.09 11.76 -1.56
C ARG A 15 7.54 11.70 -2.04
N GLU A 16 8.42 12.35 -1.30
CA GLU A 16 9.87 12.22 -1.46
C GLU A 16 10.33 10.77 -1.31
N SER A 17 11.43 10.44 -1.98
CA SER A 17 11.97 9.08 -1.96
C SER A 17 12.33 8.65 -0.54
N GLY A 18 11.80 7.52 -0.08
CA GLY A 18 12.04 7.02 1.27
C GLY A 18 11.25 5.77 1.60
N CYS A 19 11.52 5.21 2.78
CA CYS A 19 10.92 3.95 3.22
C CYS A 19 9.48 4.11 3.76
N SER A 20 9.00 5.34 3.99
CA SER A 20 7.66 5.64 4.55
C SER A 20 7.31 4.68 5.71
N MET A 21 6.15 4.05 5.68
CA MET A 21 5.60 3.14 6.69
C MET A 21 6.41 1.84 6.90
N CYS A 22 7.56 1.64 6.24
CA CYS A 22 8.29 0.36 6.29
C CYS A 22 8.57 -0.15 7.72
N LEU A 23 8.85 0.74 8.68
CA LEU A 23 9.09 0.41 10.10
C LEU A 23 8.11 1.07 11.07
N GLY A 24 7.16 1.88 10.58
CA GLY A 24 6.19 2.60 11.43
C GLY A 24 6.84 3.58 12.44
N MET A 25 8.00 4.14 12.11
CA MET A 25 8.71 5.14 12.95
C MET A 25 8.40 6.60 12.57
N ASN A 26 7.63 6.78 11.50
CA ASN A 26 7.15 8.07 11.03
C ASN A 26 5.62 8.16 11.25
N PRO A 27 4.98 9.29 10.96
CA PRO A 27 3.53 9.44 11.10
C PRO A 27 2.70 8.46 10.24
N ASP A 28 3.31 7.76 9.29
CA ASP A 28 2.66 6.70 8.52
C ASP A 28 2.62 5.43 9.36
N ILE A 29 1.50 5.23 10.04
CA ILE A 29 1.32 4.08 10.92
C ILE A 29 -0.12 3.58 10.82
N LEU A 30 -0.27 2.26 10.76
CA LEU A 30 -1.58 1.62 10.83
C LEU A 30 -2.17 1.76 12.23
N GLN A 31 -3.45 2.09 12.27
CA GLN A 31 -4.26 2.04 13.47
C GLN A 31 -4.69 0.60 13.78
N PRO A 32 -5.01 0.29 15.06
CA PRO A 32 -5.53 -1.02 15.43
C PRO A 32 -6.75 -1.43 14.58
N GLY A 33 -6.72 -2.64 14.03
CA GLY A 33 -7.79 -3.16 13.16
C GLY A 33 -7.64 -2.84 11.68
N GLU A 34 -6.76 -1.89 11.31
CA GLU A 34 -6.52 -1.57 9.91
C GLU A 34 -5.73 -2.66 9.17
N ARG A 35 -5.92 -2.69 7.85
CA ARG A 35 -5.24 -3.60 6.95
C ARG A 35 -4.56 -2.85 5.83
N CYS A 36 -3.32 -3.24 5.54
CA CYS A 36 -2.52 -2.65 4.46
C CYS A 36 -2.12 -3.70 3.42
N ALA A 37 -2.29 -3.35 2.14
CA ALA A 37 -1.63 -4.00 1.02
C ALA A 37 -0.28 -3.27 0.78
N SER A 38 0.83 -3.90 1.13
CA SER A 38 2.15 -3.27 1.15
C SER A 38 3.10 -3.96 0.16
N THR A 39 3.85 -3.16 -0.59
CA THR A 39 4.95 -3.62 -1.46
C THR A 39 6.28 -3.71 -0.71
N SER A 40 6.27 -3.58 0.62
CA SER A 40 7.43 -3.88 1.47
C SER A 40 7.79 -5.36 1.42
N ASN A 41 8.86 -5.74 2.12
CA ASN A 41 9.33 -7.13 2.24
C ASN A 41 9.14 -7.73 3.65
N ARG A 42 8.51 -6.99 4.58
CA ARG A 42 8.33 -7.40 5.98
C ARG A 42 6.93 -7.08 6.49
N ASN A 43 6.30 -8.05 7.14
CA ASN A 43 4.94 -7.93 7.70
C ASN A 43 4.77 -8.59 9.07
N PHE A 44 5.84 -8.71 9.86
CA PHE A 44 5.70 -9.23 11.23
C PHE A 44 4.82 -8.30 12.08
N GLU A 45 4.20 -8.85 13.12
CA GLU A 45 3.22 -8.15 13.95
C GLU A 45 3.81 -6.85 14.54
N GLY A 46 3.05 -5.76 14.46
CA GLY A 46 3.48 -4.44 14.95
C GLY A 46 4.45 -3.68 14.04
N ARG A 47 4.96 -4.28 12.95
CA ARG A 47 5.97 -3.67 12.07
C ARG A 47 5.56 -2.31 11.50
N GLN A 48 4.31 -2.18 11.08
CA GLN A 48 3.78 -0.98 10.43
C GLN A 48 2.71 -0.29 11.29
N GLY A 49 2.56 -0.70 12.55
CA GLY A 49 1.50 -0.24 13.45
C GLY A 49 1.01 -1.35 14.36
N ARG A 50 0.82 -1.03 15.64
CA ARG A 50 0.36 -1.98 16.65
C ARG A 50 -1.11 -2.35 16.39
N GLY A 51 -1.40 -3.64 16.30
CA GLY A 51 -2.77 -4.13 16.05
C GLY A 51 -3.24 -3.97 14.60
N GLY A 52 -2.42 -3.42 13.70
CA GLY A 52 -2.66 -3.43 12.26
C GLY A 52 -2.14 -4.72 11.61
N ARG A 53 -2.63 -5.04 10.41
CA ARG A 53 -2.17 -6.21 9.64
C ARG A 53 -1.69 -5.81 8.24
N THR A 54 -0.44 -6.15 7.96
CA THR A 54 0.18 -5.95 6.66
C THR A 54 0.16 -7.23 5.83
N HIS A 55 -0.21 -7.10 4.56
CA HIS A 55 -0.11 -8.14 3.55
C HIS A 55 0.95 -7.73 2.52
N LEU A 56 1.95 -8.60 2.33
CA LEU A 56 2.98 -8.39 1.32
C LEU A 56 2.41 -8.74 -0.05
N VAL A 57 2.48 -7.80 -0.98
CA VAL A 57 1.89 -7.94 -2.31
C VAL A 57 2.79 -7.33 -3.38
N SER A 58 2.59 -7.74 -4.63
CA SER A 58 3.25 -7.11 -5.79
C SER A 58 2.70 -5.69 -6.04
N PRO A 59 3.42 -4.83 -6.78
CA PRO A 59 2.90 -3.52 -7.18
C PRO A 59 1.55 -3.59 -7.91
N MET A 60 1.39 -4.59 -8.79
CA MET A 60 0.14 -4.83 -9.52
C MET A 60 -1.04 -5.12 -8.58
N MET A 61 -0.82 -5.93 -7.54
CA MET A 61 -1.83 -6.25 -6.53
C MET A 61 -2.13 -5.07 -5.62
N ALA A 62 -1.11 -4.29 -5.21
CA ALA A 62 -1.33 -3.06 -4.46
C ALA A 62 -2.23 -2.07 -5.22
N ALA A 63 -1.96 -1.86 -6.52
CA ALA A 63 -2.78 -1.01 -7.38
C ALA A 63 -4.21 -1.54 -7.54
N ALA A 64 -4.38 -2.85 -7.78
CA ALA A 64 -5.70 -3.47 -7.89
C ALA A 64 -6.53 -3.33 -6.60
N ALA A 65 -5.91 -3.55 -5.43
CA ALA A 65 -6.58 -3.38 -4.14
C ALA A 65 -6.94 -1.90 -3.86
N ALA A 66 -6.08 -0.96 -4.25
CA ALA A 66 -6.35 0.47 -4.11
C ALA A 66 -7.58 0.90 -4.95
N ILE A 67 -7.70 0.38 -6.18
CA ILE A 67 -8.86 0.66 -7.05
C ILE A 67 -10.14 -0.03 -6.52
N ALA A 68 -10.03 -1.27 -6.05
CA ALA A 68 -11.19 -2.04 -5.58
C ALA A 68 -11.68 -1.65 -4.17
N GLY A 69 -10.84 -0.98 -3.38
CA GLY A 69 -11.12 -0.68 -1.97
C GLY A 69 -11.02 -1.91 -1.02
N HIS A 70 -10.56 -3.05 -1.53
CA HIS A 70 -10.38 -4.29 -0.78
C HIS A 70 -9.41 -5.24 -1.52
N PHE A 71 -8.92 -6.27 -0.83
CA PHE A 71 -8.11 -7.31 -1.49
C PHE A 71 -8.94 -8.02 -2.55
N THR A 72 -8.40 -8.06 -3.77
CA THR A 72 -8.98 -8.68 -4.95
C THR A 72 -7.99 -9.67 -5.57
N ASP A 73 -8.41 -10.47 -6.53
CA ASP A 73 -7.54 -11.40 -7.24
C ASP A 73 -7.06 -10.79 -8.56
N ILE A 74 -5.76 -10.47 -8.64
CA ILE A 74 -5.16 -9.88 -9.85
C ILE A 74 -5.23 -10.79 -11.08
N ARG A 75 -5.40 -12.11 -10.90
CA ARG A 75 -5.53 -13.05 -12.02
C ARG A 75 -6.81 -12.80 -12.83
N ASN A 76 -7.79 -12.15 -12.22
CA ASN A 76 -9.05 -11.78 -12.86
C ASN A 76 -9.10 -10.28 -13.24
N TRP A 77 -8.03 -9.53 -13.02
CA TRP A 77 -7.98 -8.10 -13.29
C TRP A 77 -7.84 -7.85 -14.80
N ARG A 78 -8.73 -7.02 -15.34
CA ARG A 78 -8.67 -6.62 -16.75
C ARG A 78 -7.96 -5.28 -16.85
N PHE A 79 -6.81 -5.29 -17.52
CA PHE A 79 -6.16 -4.06 -17.98
C PHE A 79 -6.82 -3.67 -19.29
N ASN A 80 -7.50 -2.53 -19.29
CA ASN A 80 -8.12 -1.97 -20.49
C ASN A 80 -7.05 -1.46 -21.46
#